data_AF-A0AAV6GR03-F1
#
_entry.id   AF-A0AAV6GR03-F1
#
_cell.length_a   1.000
_cell.length_b   1.000
_cell.length_c   1.000
_cell.angle_alpha   90.00
_cell.angle_beta   90.00
_cell.angle_gamma   90.00
#
_symmetry.space_group_name_H-M   'P 1'
#
loop_
_entity.id
_entity.type
_entity.pdbx_description
1 polymer ?
#
loop_
_entity_poly.entity_id
_entity_poly.type
_entity_poly.pdbx_seq_one_letter_code
_entity_poly.pdbx_strand_id
1 'polypeptide(L)'
;MMGSLQQALLICVTILELGVCGIGSNHGNWGETHTWQRAAVPLVVERRTVSLSPPDFRATLAQDTEVVCGIQCQQGLPVPDRAQLERLLAYETIYANGTRTFTEVRLQGADESLTNASLSWLPRGQAPPPPRRNKRQVFGTDGRFVISDGRFTASYPFSASVKLSSGCSGILVGPRHVLTAAHCVHDGQDYLKESRGLRVGVMRSRSTRDSGKVGRRRSQRKGGRRGRKGGDVETQDRREGSERQKRRRERKTGRGKRRREKARIRRGAAVTSAAETDPDREFFRWTRVKQIHTPRGWMTDVTRELAADYDYALLELRRPLGATPMALGLVSEVKDTVPASRVHFTGFDHDQPGKAVYRFCSVVQESSDLLYQYCDARAGSSGAGVYVRLRDPSQRGLNAGKGEGKTRREGRWTRKVIGVFSGHQWVDYDGRQKDYNVAVRITPAKFAQICHWIHGDPKRCQQT
;
A
#
# COMPACT_ATOMS: atom_id res chain seq x y z
N MET A 1 93.72 -29.76 22.38
CA MET A 1 93.48 -30.75 21.31
C MET A 1 92.07 -30.53 20.75
N MET A 2 91.74 -31.14 19.61
CA MET A 2 90.36 -31.24 19.09
C MET A 2 89.46 -32.01 20.10
N GLY A 3 88.13 -32.06 20.02
CA GLY A 3 87.15 -31.52 19.08
C GLY A 3 85.82 -32.31 19.16
N SER A 4 84.70 -31.66 18.81
CA SER A 4 83.59 -32.16 17.98
C SER A 4 83.07 -33.63 18.05
N LEU A 5 81.75 -33.77 18.27
CA LEU A 5 80.78 -34.63 17.51
C LEU A 5 81.14 -36.12 17.27
N GLN A 6 80.40 -37.13 17.75
CA GLN A 6 79.05 -37.62 17.35
C GLN A 6 78.67 -38.85 18.25
N GLN A 7 77.60 -39.67 18.15
CA GLN A 7 76.36 -39.90 17.34
C GLN A 7 75.32 -40.52 18.34
N ALA A 8 74.02 -40.22 18.38
CA ALA A 8 72.88 -40.49 17.46
C ALA A 8 72.29 -41.94 17.48
N LEU A 9 71.03 -42.10 17.94
CA LEU A 9 69.89 -42.77 17.22
C LEU A 9 68.58 -42.82 18.07
N LEU A 10 67.43 -42.90 17.37
CA LEU A 10 66.06 -43.33 17.80
C LEU A 10 65.35 -42.54 18.96
N ILE A 11 64.14 -41.95 18.84
CA ILE A 11 62.79 -42.44 18.39
C ILE A 11 62.19 -43.41 19.44
N CYS A 12 61.01 -43.19 20.07
CA CYS A 12 59.79 -42.45 19.66
C CYS A 12 58.86 -42.04 20.85
N VAL A 13 57.71 -41.42 20.50
CA VAL A 13 56.42 -41.28 21.25
C VAL A 13 56.29 -40.18 22.32
N THR A 14 55.18 -39.46 22.14
CA THR A 14 54.48 -38.39 22.89
C THR A 14 54.24 -38.67 24.39
N ILE A 15 53.85 -37.72 25.26
CA ILE A 15 52.93 -36.56 25.12
C ILE A 15 53.39 -35.37 25.97
N LEU A 16 53.19 -34.13 25.50
CA LEU A 16 53.15 -32.95 26.37
C LEU A 16 52.11 -31.93 25.83
N GLU A 17 51.17 -31.53 26.69
CA GLU A 17 50.21 -30.45 26.42
C GLU A 17 50.91 -29.08 26.46
N LEU A 18 50.69 -28.24 25.44
CA LEU A 18 51.16 -26.85 25.41
C LEU A 18 50.01 -25.89 25.13
N GLY A 19 49.42 -25.37 26.20
CA GLY A 19 48.42 -24.30 26.16
C GLY A 19 49.02 -22.96 25.72
N VAL A 20 49.18 -22.76 24.41
CA VAL A 20 49.60 -21.47 23.85
C VAL A 20 48.42 -20.52 23.78
N CYS A 21 48.52 -19.37 24.48
CA CYS A 21 47.52 -18.31 24.41
C CYS A 21 47.55 -17.59 23.05
N GLY A 22 46.81 -18.11 22.08
CA GLY A 22 46.63 -17.47 20.79
C GLY A 22 45.78 -16.20 20.91
N ILE A 23 46.38 -15.03 20.68
CA ILE A 23 45.65 -13.75 20.48
C ILE A 23 44.98 -13.79 19.10
N GLY A 24 43.89 -14.56 18.99
CA GLY A 24 43.07 -14.66 17.80
C GLY A 24 42.19 -13.42 17.67
N SER A 25 42.47 -12.57 16.67
CA SER A 25 41.59 -11.47 16.29
C SER A 25 40.21 -12.04 15.95
N ASN A 26 39.20 -11.76 16.78
CA ASN A 26 37.89 -12.40 16.70
C ASN A 26 37.05 -11.83 15.55
N HIS A 27 37.43 -12.21 14.33
CA HIS A 27 36.82 -11.73 13.09
C HIS A 27 35.38 -12.27 13.00
N GLY A 28 34.40 -11.41 13.26
CA GLY A 28 33.00 -11.78 13.42
C GLY A 28 32.47 -12.62 12.27
N ASN A 29 31.91 -13.79 12.60
CA ASN A 29 31.26 -14.69 11.66
C ASN A 29 29.85 -14.17 11.30
N TRP A 30 29.79 -13.15 10.43
CA TRP A 30 28.55 -12.49 9.97
C TRP A 30 27.69 -13.42 9.08
N GLY A 31 27.09 -14.43 9.70
CA GLY A 31 26.15 -15.38 9.10
C GLY A 31 24.72 -14.86 8.98
N GLU A 32 24.52 -13.56 8.78
CA GLU A 32 23.19 -12.93 8.79
C GLU A 32 22.29 -13.39 7.64
N THR A 33 21.39 -14.32 7.93
CA THR A 33 20.41 -14.77 6.96
C THR A 33 19.23 -13.80 6.88
N HIS A 34 19.37 -12.73 6.08
CA HIS A 34 18.32 -11.74 5.80
C HIS A 34 17.02 -12.39 5.27
N THR A 35 16.14 -12.76 6.20
CA THR A 35 14.99 -13.64 5.98
C THR A 35 13.76 -13.09 6.70
N TRP A 36 12.57 -13.50 6.25
CA TRP A 36 11.34 -13.19 6.97
C TRP A 36 11.30 -13.93 8.30
N GLN A 37 11.43 -13.16 9.38
CA GLN A 37 11.13 -13.59 10.74
C GLN A 37 9.64 -13.98 10.86
N ARG A 38 9.35 -14.92 11.76
CA ARG A 38 7.98 -15.19 12.23
C ARG A 38 7.83 -14.50 13.58
N ALA A 39 6.71 -13.81 13.80
CA ALA A 39 6.42 -13.11 15.05
C ALA A 39 5.09 -13.59 15.62
N ALA A 40 4.94 -13.53 16.95
CA ALA A 40 3.64 -13.73 17.59
C ALA A 40 2.71 -12.57 17.21
N VAL A 41 1.55 -12.89 16.67
CA VAL A 41 0.52 -11.92 16.24
C VAL A 41 -0.71 -12.14 17.11
N PRO A 42 -1.19 -11.14 17.88
CA PRO A 42 -2.43 -11.27 18.64
C PRO A 42 -3.62 -11.44 17.69
N LEU A 43 -4.70 -12.04 18.17
CA LEU A 43 -6.00 -11.94 17.51
C LEU A 43 -6.67 -10.64 17.93
N VAL A 44 -7.20 -9.89 16.96
CA VAL A 44 -8.20 -8.85 17.19
C VAL A 44 -9.59 -9.49 17.05
N VAL A 45 -10.47 -9.25 18.03
CA VAL A 45 -11.85 -9.73 18.02
C VAL A 45 -12.78 -8.55 18.31
N GLU A 46 -13.87 -8.40 17.55
CA GLU A 46 -14.87 -7.35 17.81
C GLU A 46 -15.61 -7.66 19.12
N ARG A 47 -15.63 -6.69 20.05
CA ARG A 47 -16.35 -6.79 21.32
C ARG A 47 -17.76 -6.22 21.21
N ARG A 48 -17.88 -5.03 20.60
CA ARG A 48 -19.13 -4.28 20.49
C ARG A 48 -19.03 -3.30 19.34
N THR A 49 -20.05 -3.26 18.47
CA THR A 49 -20.18 -2.25 17.42
C THR A 49 -21.42 -1.40 17.68
N VAL A 50 -21.27 -0.08 17.64
CA VAL A 50 -22.34 0.92 17.84
C VAL A 50 -22.44 1.82 16.62
N SER A 51 -23.65 2.31 16.31
CA SER A 51 -23.81 3.35 15.30
C SER A 51 -23.45 4.71 15.90
N LEU A 52 -22.71 5.52 15.14
CA LEU A 52 -22.51 6.94 15.43
C LEU A 52 -23.44 7.79 14.55
N SER A 53 -23.45 9.10 14.77
CA SER A 53 -23.98 10.06 13.80
C SER A 53 -23.16 9.97 12.50
N PRO A 54 -23.78 10.19 11.31
CA PRO A 54 -23.02 10.37 10.07
C PRO A 54 -21.95 11.47 10.22
N PRO A 55 -20.82 11.38 9.50
CA PRO A 55 -19.84 12.46 9.43
C PRO A 55 -20.44 13.69 8.74
N ASP A 56 -19.81 14.83 8.96
CA ASP A 56 -20.20 16.08 8.34
C ASP A 56 -19.57 16.25 6.94
N PHE A 57 -18.44 15.56 6.69
CA PHE A 57 -17.64 15.67 5.47
C PHE A 57 -17.17 17.10 5.16
N ARG A 58 -16.83 17.85 6.22
CA ARG A 58 -16.36 19.25 6.17
C ARG A 58 -14.83 19.34 6.22
N ALA A 59 -14.16 18.34 6.78
CA ALA A 59 -12.71 18.28 6.86
C ALA A 59 -12.06 18.43 5.47
N THR A 60 -10.93 19.15 5.43
CA THR A 60 -10.13 19.42 4.23
C THR A 60 -8.69 18.99 4.50
N LEU A 61 -8.03 18.37 3.51
CA LEU A 61 -6.66 17.87 3.65
C LEU A 61 -5.69 19.02 3.98
N ALA A 62 -5.25 19.09 5.25
CA ALA A 62 -4.18 19.99 5.67
C ALA A 62 -2.88 19.65 4.91
N GLN A 63 -2.20 20.67 4.39
CA GLN A 63 -0.93 20.49 3.66
C GLN A 63 0.29 20.46 4.58
N ASP A 64 0.17 21.08 5.75
CA ASP A 64 1.19 21.06 6.81
C ASP A 64 0.72 20.14 7.94
N THR A 65 1.56 19.18 8.29
CA THR A 65 1.41 18.36 9.50
C THR A 65 1.64 19.20 10.76
N GLU A 66 0.95 18.86 11.85
CA GLU A 66 1.30 19.38 13.17
C GLU A 66 2.68 18.85 13.62
N VAL A 67 3.27 19.45 14.65
CA VAL A 67 4.56 18.97 15.19
C VAL A 67 4.31 17.65 15.92
N VAL A 68 4.67 16.56 15.25
CA VAL A 68 4.56 15.19 15.77
C VAL A 68 5.59 14.97 16.89
N CYS A 69 5.23 14.15 17.88
CA CYS A 69 6.14 13.62 18.90
C CYS A 69 7.39 12.99 18.23
N GLY A 70 8.54 13.66 18.36
CA GLY A 70 9.78 13.26 17.68
C GLY A 70 10.43 11.99 18.24
N ILE A 71 11.53 11.53 17.65
CA ILE A 71 12.21 10.26 17.98
C ILE A 71 12.43 10.09 19.49
N GLN A 72 12.94 11.12 20.18
CA GLN A 72 13.20 11.06 21.63
C GLN A 72 11.91 11.06 22.46
N CYS A 73 10.89 11.79 22.02
CA CYS A 73 9.55 11.75 22.63
C CYS A 73 8.96 10.35 22.51
N GLN A 74 8.94 9.80 21.29
CA GLN A 74 8.49 8.45 20.94
C GLN A 74 9.24 7.34 21.71
N GLN A 75 10.56 7.43 21.84
CA GLN A 75 11.36 6.48 22.64
C GLN A 75 11.12 6.60 24.16
N GLY A 76 10.56 7.73 24.62
CA GLY A 76 10.15 7.96 26.01
C GLY A 76 8.65 7.75 26.27
N LEU A 77 7.84 7.41 25.27
CA LEU A 77 6.43 7.07 25.48
C LEU A 77 6.33 5.69 26.15
N PRO A 78 5.45 5.53 27.16
CA PRO A 78 5.23 4.23 27.78
C PRO A 78 4.61 3.26 26.76
N VAL A 79 5.10 2.02 26.75
CA VAL A 79 4.47 0.94 25.98
C VAL A 79 3.01 0.81 26.46
N PRO A 80 2.01 0.93 25.58
CA PRO A 80 0.61 0.98 26.00
C PRO A 80 0.20 -0.35 26.64
N ASP A 81 -0.45 -0.27 27.79
CA ASP A 81 -1.03 -1.45 28.43
C ASP A 81 -2.08 -2.11 27.52
N ARG A 82 -2.46 -3.36 27.80
CA ARG A 82 -3.42 -4.12 26.98
C ARG A 82 -4.75 -3.40 26.77
N ALA A 83 -5.30 -2.73 27.78
CA ALA A 83 -6.55 -1.98 27.69
C ALA A 83 -6.36 -0.66 26.93
N GLN A 84 -5.21 0.01 27.06
CA GLN A 84 -4.85 1.16 26.23
C GLN A 84 -4.70 0.76 24.76
N LEU A 85 -4.04 -0.36 24.47
CA LEU A 85 -3.87 -0.89 23.12
C LEU A 85 -5.22 -1.35 22.53
N GLU A 86 -6.10 -1.99 23.32
CA GLU A 86 -7.49 -2.29 22.93
C GLU A 86 -8.31 -1.01 22.65
N ARG A 87 -8.09 0.09 23.39
CA ARG A 87 -8.71 1.41 23.09
C ARG A 87 -8.16 2.04 21.80
N LEU A 88 -6.85 1.96 21.55
CA LEU A 88 -6.19 2.53 20.35
C LEU A 88 -6.54 1.73 19.07
N LEU A 89 -6.69 0.41 19.21
CA LEU A 89 -7.06 -0.52 18.13
C LEU A 89 -8.58 -0.72 17.96
N ALA A 90 -9.41 -0.10 18.80
CA ALA A 90 -10.79 0.19 18.42
C ALA A 90 -10.80 1.02 17.13
N TYR A 91 -11.88 1.00 16.36
CA TYR A 91 -11.90 1.69 15.07
C TYR A 91 -13.29 2.18 14.69
N GLU A 92 -13.30 3.21 13.84
CA GLU A 92 -14.50 3.57 13.11
C GLU A 92 -14.56 2.90 11.74
N THR A 93 -15.79 2.64 11.29
CA THR A 93 -16.07 2.23 9.92
C THR A 93 -17.08 3.18 9.28
N ILE A 94 -16.70 3.79 8.16
CA ILE A 94 -17.63 4.51 7.29
C ILE A 94 -17.98 3.67 6.09
N TYR A 95 -19.29 3.55 5.83
CA TYR A 95 -19.85 2.79 4.73
C TYR A 95 -20.29 3.72 3.60
N ALA A 96 -20.24 3.24 2.35
CA ALA A 96 -20.52 4.07 1.16
C ALA A 96 -22.03 4.30 0.88
N ASN A 97 -22.86 4.21 1.92
CA ASN A 97 -24.22 4.76 2.06
C ASN A 97 -24.24 6.04 2.93
N GLY A 98 -23.17 6.33 3.69
CA GLY A 98 -23.06 7.45 4.63
C GLY A 98 -23.18 7.09 6.12
N THR A 99 -23.42 5.82 6.49
CA THR A 99 -23.45 5.42 7.91
C THR A 99 -22.04 5.31 8.49
N ARG A 100 -21.90 5.65 9.77
CA ARG A 100 -20.67 5.61 10.58
C ARG A 100 -20.92 4.68 11.76
N THR A 101 -20.02 3.74 12.02
CA THR A 101 -20.03 2.91 13.24
C THR A 101 -18.70 3.02 13.97
N PHE A 102 -18.72 2.78 15.27
CA PHE A 102 -17.53 2.58 16.11
C PHE A 102 -17.53 1.16 16.65
N THR A 103 -16.37 0.50 16.59
CA THR A 103 -16.17 -0.89 17.01
C THR A 103 -15.10 -0.95 18.09
N GLU A 104 -15.52 -1.32 19.30
CA GLU A 104 -14.64 -1.76 20.38
C GLU A 104 -14.06 -3.13 20.03
N VAL A 105 -12.76 -3.33 20.28
CA VAL A 105 -12.08 -4.62 20.08
C VAL A 105 -11.55 -5.19 21.40
N ARG A 106 -11.20 -6.47 21.37
CA ARG A 106 -10.43 -7.16 22.41
C ARG A 106 -9.27 -7.94 21.78
N LEU A 107 -8.12 -7.97 22.42
CA LEU A 107 -6.97 -8.76 22.00
C LEU A 107 -6.98 -10.16 22.65
N GLN A 108 -6.48 -11.17 21.94
CA GLN A 108 -6.28 -12.54 22.46
C GLN A 108 -4.98 -13.14 21.91
N GLY A 109 -4.42 -14.16 22.57
CA GLY A 109 -3.39 -15.02 21.97
C GLY A 109 -1.99 -14.43 21.78
N ALA A 110 -1.71 -13.24 22.33
CA ALA A 110 -0.35 -12.81 22.64
C ALA A 110 -0.12 -12.97 24.15
N ASP A 111 1.09 -13.38 24.51
CA ASP A 111 1.55 -13.55 25.90
C ASP A 111 1.68 -12.19 26.61
N GLU A 112 1.55 -12.18 27.95
CA GLU A 112 1.53 -10.92 28.74
C GLU A 112 2.93 -10.30 28.92
N SER A 113 3.95 -10.96 28.37
CA SER A 113 5.36 -10.55 28.30
C SER A 113 5.62 -9.12 27.78
N LEU A 114 4.70 -8.52 26.99
CA LEU A 114 4.82 -7.13 26.52
C LEU A 114 4.62 -6.06 27.61
N THR A 115 4.29 -6.42 28.86
CA THR A 115 3.84 -5.47 29.89
C THR A 115 4.90 -5.05 30.91
N ASN A 116 6.03 -5.75 31.03
CA ASN A 116 7.03 -5.49 32.07
C ASN A 116 8.13 -4.50 31.63
N ALA A 117 7.74 -3.25 31.46
CA ALA A 117 8.65 -2.09 31.38
C ALA A 117 8.23 -1.01 32.41
N SER A 118 8.29 -1.37 33.69
CA SER A 118 8.13 -0.39 34.78
C SER A 118 9.36 0.52 34.87
N LEU A 119 9.16 1.84 34.91
CA LEU A 119 9.78 2.74 35.90
C LEU A 119 9.22 4.17 35.84
N SER A 120 9.45 4.91 36.92
CA SER A 120 8.91 6.24 37.26
C SER A 120 9.17 7.37 36.26
N TRP A 121 8.20 8.28 36.11
CA TRP A 121 8.35 9.55 35.39
C TRP A 121 8.56 10.75 36.34
N LEU A 122 9.30 11.76 35.89
CA LEU A 122 9.32 13.11 36.47
C LEU A 122 9.12 14.12 35.33
N PRO A 123 8.22 15.10 35.45
CA PRO A 123 8.02 16.10 34.40
C PRO A 123 9.26 17.02 34.29
N ARG A 124 9.69 17.32 33.06
CA ARG A 124 10.58 18.46 32.78
C ARG A 124 9.98 19.28 31.63
N GLY A 125 10.03 20.61 31.77
CA GLY A 125 9.14 21.53 31.06
C GLY A 125 9.32 21.57 29.54
N GLN A 126 8.22 21.86 28.83
CA GLN A 126 8.19 22.05 27.38
C GLN A 126 8.87 23.38 27.00
N ALA A 127 9.81 23.34 26.05
CA ALA A 127 10.37 24.53 25.43
C ALA A 127 9.44 25.04 24.30
N PRO A 128 9.32 26.36 24.08
CA PRO A 128 8.44 26.91 23.03
C PRO A 128 8.99 26.60 21.61
N PRO A 129 8.12 26.33 20.63
CA PRO A 129 8.54 25.95 19.29
C PRO A 129 9.13 27.14 18.49
N PRO A 130 10.28 26.97 17.80
CA PRO A 130 10.84 27.98 16.91
C PRO A 130 9.99 28.18 15.64
N PRO A 131 10.13 29.33 14.94
CA PRO A 131 9.29 29.66 13.78
C PRO A 131 9.50 28.70 12.61
N ARG A 132 8.40 28.11 12.13
CA ARG A 132 8.40 27.13 11.03
C ARG A 132 8.89 27.77 9.73
N ARG A 133 9.83 27.11 9.05
CA ARG A 133 10.33 27.49 7.73
C ARG A 133 10.08 26.35 6.76
N ASN A 134 9.18 26.51 5.80
CA ASN A 134 8.81 25.45 4.85
C ASN A 134 10.06 25.00 4.07
N LYS A 135 10.47 23.75 4.27
CA LYS A 135 11.64 23.14 3.63
C LYS A 135 11.25 21.82 2.94
N ARG A 136 12.25 21.17 2.33
CA ARG A 136 12.03 20.23 1.24
C ARG A 136 11.66 18.84 1.75
N GLN A 137 10.60 18.30 1.17
CA GLN A 137 10.27 16.86 1.23
C GLN A 137 11.24 15.99 0.38
N VAL A 138 12.19 16.63 -0.30
CA VAL A 138 13.24 16.05 -1.18
C VAL A 138 14.61 16.50 -0.67
N PHE A 139 15.48 15.55 -0.32
CA PHE A 139 16.73 15.77 0.41
C PHE A 139 17.94 15.84 -0.54
N GLY A 140 18.42 17.06 -0.79
CA GLY A 140 19.56 17.28 -1.69
C GLY A 140 19.17 17.14 -3.17
N THR A 141 19.70 16.09 -3.82
CA THR A 141 19.42 15.73 -5.23
C THR A 141 18.29 14.72 -5.32
N ASP A 142 17.30 14.98 -6.18
CA ASP A 142 16.06 14.19 -6.28
C ASP A 142 16.33 12.76 -6.79
N GLY A 143 16.27 11.78 -5.88
CA GLY A 143 16.46 10.34 -6.12
C GLY A 143 15.18 9.61 -6.55
N ARG A 144 14.14 10.32 -7.00
CA ARG A 144 12.88 9.71 -7.44
C ARG A 144 12.95 9.24 -8.90
N PHE A 145 12.53 8.00 -9.13
CA PHE A 145 12.50 7.37 -10.45
C PHE A 145 11.07 7.38 -11.01
N VAL A 146 10.82 8.22 -12.01
CA VAL A 146 9.57 8.21 -12.77
C VAL A 146 9.51 6.95 -13.63
N ILE A 147 8.50 6.09 -13.42
CA ILE A 147 8.29 4.89 -14.23
C ILE A 147 7.62 5.32 -15.54
N SER A 148 8.43 5.52 -16.58
CA SER A 148 7.95 6.06 -17.86
C SER A 148 7.29 5.03 -18.77
N ASP A 149 7.75 3.76 -18.75
CA ASP A 149 7.23 2.65 -19.54
C ASP A 149 6.15 1.88 -18.76
N GLY A 150 4.90 2.01 -19.23
CA GLY A 150 3.72 1.44 -18.60
C GLY A 150 3.66 -0.09 -18.55
N ARG A 151 4.58 -0.82 -19.20
CA ARG A 151 4.76 -2.27 -19.03
C ARG A 151 5.34 -2.58 -17.64
N PHE A 152 6.27 -1.77 -17.16
CA PHE A 152 6.77 -1.85 -15.79
C PHE A 152 5.70 -1.39 -14.80
N THR A 153 5.01 -0.27 -15.05
CA THR A 153 3.95 0.21 -14.14
C THR A 153 2.77 -0.76 -14.01
N ALA A 154 2.49 -1.56 -15.04
CA ALA A 154 1.50 -2.63 -15.00
C ALA A 154 2.01 -3.93 -14.32
N SER A 155 3.30 -4.03 -14.03
CA SER A 155 3.96 -5.20 -13.46
C SER A 155 4.22 -5.07 -11.95
N TYR A 156 4.33 -6.22 -11.26
CA TYR A 156 4.64 -6.27 -9.83
C TYR A 156 6.13 -5.95 -9.59
N PRO A 157 6.50 -5.13 -8.58
CA PRO A 157 5.68 -4.64 -7.48
C PRO A 157 4.82 -3.41 -7.80
N PHE A 158 5.18 -2.63 -8.83
CA PHE A 158 4.64 -1.29 -9.07
C PHE A 158 3.11 -1.26 -9.27
N SER A 159 2.53 -2.29 -9.88
CA SER A 159 1.07 -2.38 -10.08
C SER A 159 0.25 -2.71 -8.82
N ALA A 160 0.90 -2.99 -7.69
CA ALA A 160 0.23 -3.00 -6.39
C ALA A 160 -0.06 -1.57 -5.88
N SER A 161 0.70 -0.56 -6.32
CA SER A 161 0.50 0.84 -5.98
C SER A 161 -0.77 1.40 -6.63
N VAL A 162 -1.50 2.23 -5.89
CA VAL A 162 -2.74 2.86 -6.34
C VAL A 162 -2.80 4.34 -5.98
N LYS A 163 -3.53 5.13 -6.77
CA LYS A 163 -3.83 6.54 -6.46
C LYS A 163 -5.25 6.67 -5.90
N LEU A 164 -5.41 7.48 -4.87
CA LEU A 164 -6.72 7.86 -4.30
C LEU A 164 -7.24 9.11 -5.03
N SER A 165 -8.56 9.26 -5.13
CA SER A 165 -9.16 10.46 -5.72
C SER A 165 -9.09 11.71 -4.83
N SER A 166 -8.64 11.59 -3.58
CA SER A 166 -8.21 12.70 -2.72
C SER A 166 -6.81 13.24 -3.06
N GLY A 167 -6.08 12.58 -3.98
CA GLY A 167 -4.74 12.98 -4.40
C GLY A 167 -3.62 12.15 -3.76
N CYS A 168 -3.88 11.46 -2.65
CA CYS A 168 -2.95 10.52 -2.00
C CYS A 168 -2.62 9.26 -2.82
N SER A 169 -1.70 8.46 -2.30
CA SER A 169 -1.32 7.12 -2.73
C SER A 169 -1.88 6.04 -1.79
N GLY A 170 -1.71 4.79 -2.18
CA GLY A 170 -2.09 3.60 -1.43
C GLY A 170 -1.38 2.36 -1.97
N ILE A 171 -1.50 1.23 -1.27
CA ILE A 171 -1.02 -0.08 -1.76
C ILE A 171 -2.10 -1.16 -1.61
N LEU A 172 -2.26 -2.00 -2.64
CA LEU A 172 -3.12 -3.18 -2.59
C LEU A 172 -2.50 -4.23 -1.68
N VAL A 173 -3.16 -4.51 -0.55
CA VAL A 173 -2.79 -5.54 0.43
C VAL A 173 -3.72 -6.76 0.39
N GLY A 174 -4.87 -6.64 -0.29
CA GLY A 174 -5.72 -7.76 -0.65
C GLY A 174 -6.47 -7.48 -1.97
N PRO A 175 -7.18 -8.48 -2.55
CA PRO A 175 -7.85 -8.34 -3.84
C PRO A 175 -8.84 -7.16 -3.94
N ARG A 176 -9.40 -6.76 -2.79
CA ARG A 176 -10.27 -5.58 -2.60
C ARG A 176 -9.78 -4.65 -1.50
N HIS A 177 -8.59 -4.82 -0.95
CA HIS A 177 -8.15 -4.08 0.25
C HIS A 177 -6.93 -3.23 -0.05
N VAL A 178 -7.02 -1.94 0.27
CA VAL A 178 -5.98 -0.95 0.03
C VAL A 178 -5.61 -0.29 1.34
N LEU A 179 -4.34 -0.39 1.71
CA LEU A 179 -3.76 0.34 2.83
C LEU A 179 -3.32 1.73 2.34
N THR A 180 -3.57 2.75 3.16
CA THR A 180 -3.24 4.16 2.91
C THR A 180 -3.05 4.86 4.27
N ALA A 181 -2.70 6.14 4.28
CA ALA A 181 -2.57 6.92 5.52
C ALA A 181 -3.96 7.36 6.03
N ALA A 182 -4.10 7.61 7.34
CA ALA A 182 -5.38 8.02 7.91
C ALA A 182 -5.73 9.48 7.56
N HIS A 183 -4.74 10.37 7.57
CA HIS A 183 -4.91 11.77 7.14
C HIS A 183 -5.40 11.91 5.68
N CYS A 184 -5.19 10.90 4.84
CA CYS A 184 -5.70 10.84 3.46
C CYS A 184 -7.22 10.63 3.36
N VAL A 185 -7.91 10.38 4.48
CA VAL A 185 -9.37 10.17 4.56
C VAL A 185 -10.07 10.83 5.76
N HIS A 186 -9.37 11.19 6.83
CA HIS A 186 -9.90 11.74 8.09
C HIS A 186 -8.90 12.71 8.71
N ASP A 187 -9.31 13.90 9.17
CA ASP A 187 -8.36 14.90 9.72
C ASP A 187 -7.98 14.69 11.20
N GLY A 188 -8.68 13.79 11.89
CA GLY A 188 -8.54 13.57 13.33
C GLY A 188 -9.77 13.99 14.14
N GLN A 189 -10.79 14.58 13.49
CA GLN A 189 -12.11 14.94 14.04
C GLN A 189 -13.27 14.53 13.09
N ASP A 190 -13.14 14.79 11.78
CA ASP A 190 -14.13 14.47 10.74
C ASP A 190 -13.49 13.85 9.48
N TYR A 191 -14.31 13.18 8.68
CA TYR A 191 -13.86 12.60 7.41
C TYR A 191 -13.71 13.66 6.33
N LEU A 192 -12.64 13.57 5.53
CA LEU A 192 -12.40 14.50 4.43
C LEU A 192 -13.59 14.54 3.45
N LYS A 193 -13.87 15.72 2.91
CA LYS A 193 -14.89 15.95 1.88
C LYS A 193 -14.82 14.97 0.70
N GLU A 194 -13.60 14.60 0.30
CA GLU A 194 -13.29 13.65 -0.77
C GLU A 194 -13.66 12.20 -0.42
N SER A 195 -13.67 11.84 0.88
CA SER A 195 -13.96 10.50 1.38
C SER A 195 -15.37 10.03 1.05
N ARG A 196 -16.37 10.95 1.07
CA ARG A 196 -17.77 10.68 0.70
C ARG A 196 -17.94 10.08 -0.69
N GLY A 197 -17.01 10.39 -1.61
CA GLY A 197 -17.02 9.94 -3.00
C GLY A 197 -15.84 9.04 -3.39
N LEU A 198 -15.06 8.54 -2.42
CA LEU A 198 -13.70 8.07 -2.64
C LEU A 198 -13.59 6.96 -3.71
N ARG A 199 -12.63 7.17 -4.61
CA ARG A 199 -12.23 6.22 -5.64
C ARG A 199 -10.76 5.89 -5.50
N VAL A 200 -10.41 4.67 -5.87
CA VAL A 200 -9.04 4.19 -5.93
C VAL A 200 -8.75 3.68 -7.34
N GLY A 201 -7.63 4.12 -7.92
CA GLY A 201 -7.22 3.83 -9.28
C GLY A 201 -5.89 3.09 -9.33
N VAL A 202 -5.86 1.93 -9.99
CA VAL A 202 -4.61 1.26 -10.39
C VAL A 202 -4.20 1.75 -11.78
N MET A 203 -2.92 2.00 -12.00
CA MET A 203 -2.40 2.40 -13.30
C MET A 203 -2.36 1.22 -14.28
N ARG A 204 -2.55 1.49 -15.58
CA ARG A 204 -2.55 0.51 -16.68
C ARG A 204 -2.02 1.13 -17.98
N SER A 205 -1.14 0.42 -18.68
CA SER A 205 -0.86 0.62 -20.12
C SER A 205 -1.90 -0.14 -20.97
N ARG A 206 -2.12 0.31 -22.21
CA ARG A 206 -3.02 -0.31 -23.19
C ARG A 206 -2.30 -1.36 -24.04
N SER A 207 -1.94 -2.50 -23.44
CA SER A 207 -1.40 -3.62 -24.23
C SER A 207 -2.33 -3.97 -25.41
N THR A 208 -1.74 -4.21 -26.58
CA THR A 208 -2.43 -4.55 -27.86
C THR A 208 -3.26 -5.84 -27.81
N ARG A 209 -3.24 -6.59 -26.69
CA ARG A 209 -4.10 -7.75 -26.45
C ARG A 209 -5.54 -7.38 -26.04
N ASP A 210 -5.79 -6.20 -25.45
CA ASP A 210 -7.14 -5.86 -24.95
C ASP A 210 -8.04 -5.27 -26.05
N SER A 211 -7.46 -4.57 -27.03
CA SER A 211 -8.16 -4.08 -28.23
C SER A 211 -8.80 -5.23 -29.05
N GLY A 212 -8.20 -6.42 -29.03
CA GLY A 212 -8.72 -7.61 -29.71
C GLY A 212 -10.09 -8.10 -29.20
N LYS A 213 -10.50 -7.76 -27.97
CA LYS A 213 -11.79 -8.21 -27.40
C LYS A 213 -12.97 -7.29 -27.70
N VAL A 214 -12.74 -6.04 -28.11
CA VAL A 214 -13.82 -5.07 -28.41
C VAL A 214 -14.32 -5.18 -29.84
N GLY A 215 -13.47 -5.54 -30.81
CA GLY A 215 -13.86 -5.62 -32.23
C GLY A 215 -14.75 -6.81 -32.61
N ARG A 216 -14.61 -7.95 -31.93
CA ARG A 216 -15.07 -9.27 -32.44
C ARG A 216 -16.56 -9.61 -32.20
N ARG A 217 -17.40 -8.64 -31.82
CA ARG A 217 -18.84 -8.84 -31.52
C ARG A 217 -19.82 -8.13 -32.48
N ARG A 218 -19.40 -7.82 -33.72
CA ARG A 218 -20.21 -7.00 -34.64
C ARG A 218 -20.32 -7.44 -36.12
N SER A 219 -20.10 -8.71 -36.43
CA SER A 219 -20.14 -9.24 -37.81
C SER A 219 -20.94 -10.54 -38.04
N GLN A 220 -21.80 -10.98 -37.10
CA GLN A 220 -22.69 -12.14 -37.30
C GLN A 220 -24.15 -11.85 -36.93
N ARG A 221 -24.86 -11.08 -37.80
CA ARG A 221 -26.34 -11.13 -37.92
C ARG A 221 -26.86 -10.41 -39.18
N LYS A 222 -26.48 -10.91 -40.37
CA LYS A 222 -27.14 -10.57 -41.64
C LYS A 222 -26.91 -11.69 -42.67
N GLY A 223 -27.91 -12.54 -42.86
CA GLY A 223 -27.79 -13.77 -43.65
C GLY A 223 -29.10 -14.55 -43.75
N GLY A 224 -30.21 -13.85 -44.01
CA GLY A 224 -31.52 -14.45 -44.23
C GLY A 224 -32.16 -13.81 -45.45
N ARG A 225 -32.00 -14.44 -46.62
CA ARG A 225 -32.55 -13.98 -47.91
C ARG A 225 -33.75 -14.87 -48.25
N ARG A 226 -34.86 -14.26 -48.67
CA ARG A 226 -36.14 -14.95 -48.90
C ARG A 226 -36.09 -15.90 -50.10
N GLY A 227 -36.73 -17.06 -49.97
CA GLY A 227 -37.26 -17.81 -51.12
C GLY A 227 -38.63 -17.28 -51.54
N ARG A 228 -38.97 -17.47 -52.82
CA ARG A 228 -40.35 -17.52 -53.35
C ARG A 228 -40.91 -18.95 -53.09
N LYS A 229 -42.15 -19.35 -53.37
CA LYS A 229 -43.14 -18.93 -54.40
C LYS A 229 -44.52 -19.53 -54.04
N GLY A 230 -45.61 -19.02 -54.63
CA GLY A 230 -46.89 -19.75 -54.75
C GLY A 230 -48.16 -19.01 -54.30
N GLY A 231 -49.27 -19.28 -54.98
CA GLY A 231 -50.64 -18.91 -54.57
C GLY A 231 -51.20 -17.63 -55.19
N ASP A 232 -52.03 -17.79 -56.22
CA ASP A 232 -52.94 -16.76 -56.74
C ASP A 232 -54.35 -16.96 -56.17
N VAL A 233 -55.18 -15.90 -56.17
CA VAL A 233 -56.66 -15.85 -56.32
C VAL A 233 -57.14 -14.42 -56.01
N GLU A 234 -58.18 -13.97 -56.71
CA GLU A 234 -58.72 -12.61 -56.63
C GLU A 234 -59.73 -12.42 -55.48
N THR A 235 -59.85 -11.18 -54.98
CA THR A 235 -61.18 -10.57 -54.74
C THR A 235 -61.09 -9.03 -54.70
N GLN A 236 -62.20 -8.37 -55.03
CA GLN A 236 -62.46 -6.95 -54.74
C GLN A 236 -62.57 -6.75 -53.20
N ASP A 237 -62.52 -5.57 -52.58
CA ASP A 237 -63.19 -4.30 -52.91
C ASP A 237 -62.61 -3.13 -52.06
N ARG A 238 -63.17 -1.92 -52.24
CA ARG A 238 -63.17 -0.73 -51.34
C ARG A 238 -61.88 0.06 -51.16
N ARG A 239 -61.89 1.22 -51.84
CA ARG A 239 -61.16 2.43 -51.47
C ARG A 239 -61.61 2.94 -50.09
N GLU A 240 -60.68 3.37 -49.24
CA GLU A 240 -60.62 4.71 -48.60
C GLU A 240 -59.56 4.79 -47.48
N GLY A 241 -59.21 6.00 -47.02
CA GLY A 241 -58.36 6.22 -45.83
C GLY A 241 -56.84 6.42 -46.03
N SER A 242 -56.36 6.65 -47.25
CA SER A 242 -54.91 6.66 -47.60
C SER A 242 -54.08 7.80 -46.95
N GLU A 243 -54.64 8.98 -46.73
CA GLU A 243 -53.84 10.19 -46.45
C GLU A 243 -53.26 10.29 -45.02
N ARG A 244 -54.00 9.87 -43.98
CA ARG A 244 -53.57 10.06 -42.57
C ARG A 244 -52.35 9.20 -42.20
N GLN A 245 -52.06 8.10 -42.90
CA GLN A 245 -50.90 7.24 -42.62
C GLN A 245 -49.58 7.79 -43.18
N LYS A 246 -49.61 8.46 -44.35
CA LYS A 246 -48.39 8.93 -45.06
C LYS A 246 -47.62 9.98 -44.25
N ARG A 247 -48.31 11.06 -43.85
CA ARG A 247 -47.76 12.15 -43.01
C ARG A 247 -47.20 11.68 -41.66
N ARG A 248 -47.67 10.55 -41.11
CA ARG A 248 -47.20 9.98 -39.83
C ARG A 248 -45.91 9.14 -39.98
N ARG A 249 -45.56 8.69 -41.19
CA ARG A 249 -44.28 8.00 -41.49
C ARG A 249 -43.15 9.02 -41.72
N GLU A 250 -43.40 10.10 -42.46
CA GLU A 250 -42.40 11.14 -42.79
C GLU A 250 -41.88 11.88 -41.55
N ARG A 251 -42.75 12.22 -40.59
CA ARG A 251 -42.31 12.82 -39.30
C ARG A 251 -41.39 11.89 -38.47
N LYS A 252 -41.40 10.56 -38.70
CA LYS A 252 -40.48 9.61 -38.03
C LYS A 252 -39.12 9.50 -38.70
N THR A 253 -39.02 9.62 -40.03
CA THR A 253 -37.73 9.50 -40.75
C THR A 253 -36.83 10.72 -40.50
N GLY A 254 -37.39 11.94 -40.53
CA GLY A 254 -36.64 13.19 -40.29
C GLY A 254 -36.02 13.28 -38.88
N ARG A 255 -36.76 12.87 -37.84
CA ARG A 255 -36.26 12.85 -36.45
C ARG A 255 -35.12 11.84 -36.26
N GLY A 256 -35.13 10.75 -37.04
CA GLY A 256 -34.04 9.77 -37.12
C GLY A 256 -32.77 10.31 -37.77
N LYS A 257 -32.88 11.01 -38.92
CA LYS A 257 -31.75 11.69 -39.57
C LYS A 257 -31.09 12.70 -38.64
N ARG A 258 -31.83 13.67 -38.07
CA ARG A 258 -31.27 14.69 -37.15
C ARG A 258 -30.58 14.09 -35.91
N ARG A 259 -31.02 12.93 -35.40
CA ARG A 259 -30.33 12.22 -34.29
C ARG A 259 -29.03 11.55 -34.74
N ARG A 260 -28.96 11.04 -35.98
CA ARG A 260 -27.71 10.55 -36.59
C ARG A 260 -26.74 11.69 -36.89
N GLU A 261 -27.23 12.84 -37.36
CA GLU A 261 -26.43 14.05 -37.62
C GLU A 261 -25.71 14.52 -36.36
N LYS A 262 -26.45 14.78 -35.27
CA LYS A 262 -25.85 15.20 -33.99
C LYS A 262 -24.95 14.12 -33.38
N ALA A 263 -25.14 12.83 -33.70
CA ALA A 263 -24.23 11.75 -33.32
C ALA A 263 -22.98 11.63 -34.21
N ARG A 264 -23.02 12.13 -35.46
CA ARG A 264 -21.85 12.29 -36.34
C ARG A 264 -21.02 13.50 -35.91
N ILE A 265 -21.66 14.64 -35.65
CA ILE A 265 -21.01 15.87 -35.16
C ILE A 265 -20.34 15.62 -33.80
N ARG A 266 -21.01 14.94 -32.84
CA ARG A 266 -20.39 14.51 -31.58
C ARG A 266 -19.29 13.46 -31.71
N ARG A 267 -19.07 12.87 -32.90
CA ARG A 267 -17.91 12.02 -33.20
C ARG A 267 -16.80 12.82 -33.88
N GLY A 268 -17.12 13.73 -34.80
CA GLY A 268 -16.14 14.65 -35.40
C GLY A 268 -15.46 15.54 -34.35
N ALA A 269 -16.25 16.16 -33.47
CA ALA A 269 -15.74 16.95 -32.34
C ALA A 269 -15.02 16.12 -31.25
N ALA A 270 -15.07 14.78 -31.33
CA ALA A 270 -14.29 13.86 -30.49
C ALA A 270 -13.06 13.26 -31.24
N VAL A 271 -12.88 13.62 -32.52
CA VAL A 271 -11.69 13.32 -33.33
C VAL A 271 -10.75 14.54 -33.38
N THR A 272 -11.27 15.76 -33.31
CA THR A 272 -10.44 16.99 -33.17
C THR A 272 -9.75 17.14 -31.81
N SER A 273 -10.00 16.22 -30.85
CA SER A 273 -9.20 16.06 -29.63
C SER A 273 -8.46 14.72 -29.59
N ALA A 274 -8.32 14.04 -30.72
CA ALA A 274 -7.45 12.87 -30.86
C ALA A 274 -6.00 13.32 -31.09
N ALA A 275 -5.47 14.12 -30.15
CA ALA A 275 -4.04 14.25 -29.98
C ALA A 275 -3.48 12.86 -29.70
N GLU A 276 -2.71 12.37 -30.67
CA GLU A 276 -1.91 11.13 -30.74
C GLU A 276 -2.46 9.94 -29.94
N THR A 277 -2.94 8.93 -30.68
CA THR A 277 -3.21 7.59 -30.12
C THR A 277 -1.91 6.83 -29.88
N ASP A 278 -1.08 7.36 -28.98
CA ASP A 278 -0.01 6.64 -28.30
C ASP A 278 -0.56 5.31 -27.75
N PRO A 279 0.00 4.15 -28.17
CA PRO A 279 -0.44 2.84 -27.69
C PRO A 279 0.00 2.55 -26.25
N ASP A 280 1.07 3.16 -25.75
CA ASP A 280 1.59 2.93 -24.39
C ASP A 280 0.96 3.86 -23.34
N ARG A 281 0.13 4.84 -23.78
CA ARG A 281 -0.54 5.83 -22.95
C ARG A 281 -1.21 5.24 -21.70
N GLU A 282 -0.58 5.51 -20.57
CA GLU A 282 -1.03 5.05 -19.25
C GLU A 282 -2.33 5.73 -18.81
N PHE A 283 -3.15 5.02 -18.05
CA PHE A 283 -4.38 5.53 -17.47
C PHE A 283 -4.75 4.81 -16.15
N PHE A 284 -5.48 5.50 -15.28
CA PHE A 284 -6.01 4.89 -14.05
C PHE A 284 -7.33 4.15 -14.30
N ARG A 285 -7.38 2.87 -13.93
CA ARG A 285 -8.63 2.09 -13.83
C ARG A 285 -9.24 2.27 -12.44
N TRP A 286 -10.17 3.21 -12.33
CA TRP A 286 -10.84 3.57 -11.07
C TRP A 286 -11.92 2.57 -10.63
N THR A 287 -11.99 2.33 -9.33
CA THR A 287 -13.14 1.70 -8.64
C THR A 287 -13.59 2.58 -7.46
N ARG A 288 -14.82 2.41 -6.97
CA ARG A 288 -15.31 3.11 -5.76
C ARG A 288 -14.99 2.29 -4.50
N VAL A 289 -14.76 3.00 -3.40
CA VAL A 289 -14.70 2.42 -2.05
C VAL A 289 -16.10 1.91 -1.62
N LYS A 290 -16.13 0.83 -0.84
CA LYS A 290 -17.29 0.23 -0.17
C LYS A 290 -17.37 0.70 1.28
N GLN A 291 -16.25 0.63 2.00
CA GLN A 291 -16.12 1.11 3.37
C GLN A 291 -14.66 1.52 3.66
N ILE A 292 -14.48 2.38 4.65
CA ILE A 292 -13.21 2.91 5.15
C ILE A 292 -13.12 2.52 6.62
N HIS A 293 -12.01 1.91 7.04
CA HIS A 293 -11.68 1.63 8.44
C HIS A 293 -10.58 2.59 8.91
N THR A 294 -10.79 3.23 10.06
CA THR A 294 -9.87 4.22 10.65
C THR A 294 -9.65 3.89 12.13
N PRO A 295 -8.41 3.66 12.60
CA PRO A 295 -8.14 3.30 13.99
C PRO A 295 -8.43 4.48 14.93
N ARG A 296 -8.87 4.20 16.16
CA ARG A 296 -9.17 5.25 17.14
C ARG A 296 -7.92 6.00 17.58
N GLY A 297 -6.75 5.36 17.56
CA GLY A 297 -5.47 6.05 17.83
C GLY A 297 -5.17 7.24 16.90
N TRP A 298 -5.81 7.34 15.73
CA TRP A 298 -5.71 8.53 14.85
C TRP A 298 -6.55 9.72 15.34
N MET A 299 -7.52 9.48 16.22
CA MET A 299 -8.50 10.48 16.61
C MET A 299 -7.94 11.38 17.72
N THR A 300 -8.11 12.69 17.54
CA THR A 300 -7.48 13.70 18.41
C THR A 300 -8.15 13.86 19.78
N ASP A 301 -9.22 13.09 20.06
CA ASP A 301 -9.81 12.91 21.39
C ASP A 301 -9.02 11.94 22.28
N VAL A 302 -8.17 11.07 21.69
CA VAL A 302 -7.38 10.08 22.46
C VAL A 302 -6.07 10.70 22.95
N THR A 303 -5.14 11.00 22.04
CA THR A 303 -3.80 11.54 22.37
C THR A 303 -3.15 12.13 21.12
N ARG A 304 -2.93 13.46 21.09
CA ARG A 304 -2.28 14.13 19.94
C ARG A 304 -0.86 13.62 19.64
N GLU A 305 -0.12 13.26 20.68
CA GLU A 305 1.28 12.80 20.59
C GLU A 305 1.40 11.42 19.91
N LEU A 306 0.42 10.54 20.13
CA LEU A 306 0.34 9.19 19.54
C LEU A 306 -0.38 9.17 18.18
N ALA A 307 -0.99 10.27 17.74
CA ALA A 307 -1.84 10.27 16.54
C ALA A 307 -1.07 9.81 15.29
N ALA A 308 0.19 10.23 15.14
CA ALA A 308 1.04 9.84 14.02
C ALA A 308 1.30 8.32 13.94
N ASP A 309 1.34 7.62 15.08
CA ASP A 309 1.55 6.16 15.14
C ASP A 309 0.38 5.39 14.54
N TYR A 310 -0.79 6.03 14.46
CA TYR A 310 -2.01 5.45 13.94
C TYR A 310 -2.46 6.12 12.63
N ASP A 311 -1.54 6.82 11.92
CA ASP A 311 -1.77 7.39 10.59
C ASP A 311 -1.81 6.31 9.48
N TYR A 312 -2.70 5.33 9.63
CA TYR A 312 -3.03 4.33 8.63
C TYR A 312 -4.54 4.06 8.58
N ALA A 313 -5.06 3.79 7.39
CA ALA A 313 -6.46 3.43 7.17
C ALA A 313 -6.57 2.33 6.09
N LEU A 314 -7.61 1.50 6.19
CA LEU A 314 -7.89 0.46 5.19
C LEU A 314 -9.17 0.77 4.41
N LEU A 315 -9.07 0.74 3.08
CA LEU A 315 -10.17 0.93 2.16
C LEU A 315 -10.59 -0.43 1.56
N GLU A 316 -11.84 -0.85 1.78
CA GLU A 316 -12.42 -1.94 0.98
C GLU A 316 -12.98 -1.37 -0.33
N LEU A 317 -12.67 -2.03 -1.44
CA LEU A 317 -13.10 -1.65 -2.77
C LEU A 317 -14.35 -2.42 -3.21
N ARG A 318 -15.36 -1.74 -3.76
CA ARG A 318 -16.60 -2.39 -4.27
C ARG A 318 -16.35 -3.47 -5.33
N ARG A 319 -15.22 -3.41 -6.02
CA ARG A 319 -14.76 -4.37 -7.04
C ARG A 319 -13.24 -4.50 -7.01
N PRO A 320 -12.67 -5.69 -7.24
CA PRO A 320 -11.23 -5.88 -7.23
C PRO A 320 -10.55 -5.13 -8.38
N LEU A 321 -9.35 -4.61 -8.13
CA LEU A 321 -8.58 -3.85 -9.15
C LEU A 321 -7.77 -4.72 -10.10
N GLY A 322 -7.71 -6.04 -9.88
CA GLY A 322 -7.13 -7.02 -10.80
C GLY A 322 -5.63 -6.82 -11.03
N ALA A 323 -4.90 -6.35 -10.02
CA ALA A 323 -3.45 -6.40 -9.92
C ALA A 323 -3.09 -7.28 -8.72
N THR A 324 -1.86 -7.79 -8.69
CA THR A 324 -1.36 -8.64 -7.61
C THR A 324 -1.15 -7.80 -6.34
N PRO A 325 -1.87 -8.08 -5.23
CA PRO A 325 -1.60 -7.41 -3.97
C PRO A 325 -0.22 -7.78 -3.42
N MET A 326 0.37 -6.89 -2.63
CA MET A 326 1.57 -7.19 -1.84
C MET A 326 1.15 -7.67 -0.45
N ALA A 327 1.70 -8.79 0.01
CA ALA A 327 1.43 -9.29 1.36
C ALA A 327 1.94 -8.31 2.43
N LEU A 328 1.33 -8.34 3.62
CA LEU A 328 1.89 -7.68 4.80
C LEU A 328 3.03 -8.51 5.39
N GLY A 329 4.00 -7.86 6.03
CA GLY A 329 5.11 -8.50 6.71
C GLY A 329 5.49 -7.76 7.99
N LEU A 330 6.14 -8.50 8.89
CA LEU A 330 6.66 -7.99 10.16
C LEU A 330 8.19 -8.04 10.09
N VAL A 331 8.82 -7.02 10.67
CA VAL A 331 10.28 -6.89 10.83
C VAL A 331 10.48 -6.19 12.17
N SER A 332 11.12 -6.86 13.13
CA SER A 332 11.29 -6.29 14.48
C SER A 332 12.19 -5.05 14.45
N GLU A 333 13.31 -5.13 13.72
CA GLU A 333 14.30 -4.06 13.57
C GLU A 333 14.75 -4.02 12.10
N VAL A 334 14.49 -2.91 11.43
CA VAL A 334 14.77 -2.72 9.99
C VAL A 334 16.26 -2.56 9.75
N LYS A 335 16.99 -1.97 10.71
CA LYS A 335 18.44 -1.77 10.60
C LYS A 335 19.19 -3.08 10.37
N ASP A 336 18.93 -4.07 11.21
CA ASP A 336 19.69 -5.32 11.30
C ASP A 336 19.10 -6.40 10.38
N THR A 337 17.76 -6.50 10.31
CA THR A 337 17.11 -7.55 9.50
C THR A 337 17.25 -7.30 7.98
N VAL A 338 17.28 -6.04 7.55
CA VAL A 338 17.14 -5.66 6.13
C VAL A 338 18.48 -5.22 5.53
N PRO A 339 18.91 -5.78 4.37
CA PRO A 339 20.16 -5.41 3.73
C PRO A 339 20.31 -3.89 3.52
N ALA A 340 21.36 -3.30 4.11
CA ALA A 340 21.59 -1.85 4.15
C ALA A 340 20.38 -1.03 4.62
N SER A 341 19.57 -1.59 5.52
CA SER A 341 18.35 -1.00 6.09
C SER A 341 17.35 -0.51 5.04
N ARG A 342 17.38 -1.11 3.83
CA ARG A 342 16.82 -0.53 2.61
C ARG A 342 15.31 -0.74 2.46
N VAL A 343 14.58 0.37 2.51
CA VAL A 343 13.14 0.44 2.23
C VAL A 343 12.86 0.92 0.81
N HIS A 344 11.70 0.54 0.29
CA HIS A 344 11.22 0.87 -1.05
C HIS A 344 9.75 1.30 -0.99
N PHE A 345 9.35 2.25 -1.83
CA PHE A 345 7.92 2.48 -2.11
C PHE A 345 7.70 3.05 -3.52
N THR A 346 6.44 3.17 -3.91
CA THR A 346 6.02 3.80 -5.17
C THR A 346 4.72 4.56 -4.95
N GLY A 347 4.75 5.87 -5.25
CA GLY A 347 3.66 6.82 -5.03
C GLY A 347 3.27 7.55 -6.31
N PHE A 348 2.24 8.40 -6.20
CA PHE A 348 1.68 9.21 -7.29
C PHE A 348 1.74 10.69 -6.94
N ASP A 349 2.96 11.17 -6.78
CA ASP A 349 3.35 12.53 -6.41
C ASP A 349 2.68 13.60 -7.29
N HIS A 350 2.33 14.74 -6.69
CA HIS A 350 1.55 15.80 -7.36
C HIS A 350 2.34 16.55 -8.45
N ASP A 351 3.68 16.60 -8.33
CA ASP A 351 4.59 17.17 -9.34
C ASP A 351 4.90 16.21 -10.50
N GLN A 352 4.45 14.95 -10.42
CA GLN A 352 4.53 13.95 -11.48
C GLN A 352 3.12 13.44 -11.87
N PRO A 353 2.22 14.33 -12.32
CA PRO A 353 0.80 14.05 -12.45
C PRO A 353 0.53 12.95 -13.47
N GLY A 354 -0.02 11.83 -13.00
CA GLY A 354 -0.38 10.70 -13.86
C GLY A 354 0.76 9.72 -14.15
N LYS A 355 1.90 9.82 -13.45
CA LYS A 355 2.98 8.82 -13.47
C LYS A 355 3.13 8.14 -12.11
N ALA A 356 3.64 6.91 -12.12
CA ALA A 356 4.09 6.22 -10.91
C ALA A 356 5.55 6.59 -10.62
N VAL A 357 5.86 6.91 -9.37
CA VAL A 357 7.17 7.41 -8.96
C VAL A 357 7.76 6.47 -7.91
N TYR A 358 8.72 5.65 -8.33
CA TYR A 358 9.43 4.69 -7.48
C TYR A 358 10.63 5.34 -6.78
N ARG A 359 10.96 4.87 -5.57
CA ARG A 359 12.18 5.25 -4.86
C ARG A 359 12.61 4.22 -3.82
N PHE A 360 13.83 4.37 -3.34
CA PHE A 360 14.41 3.57 -2.27
C PHE A 360 15.43 4.40 -1.47
N CYS A 361 15.60 4.08 -0.20
CA CYS A 361 16.54 4.72 0.71
C CYS A 361 16.82 3.75 1.87
N SER A 362 17.76 4.10 2.75
CA SER A 362 17.97 3.41 4.02
C SER A 362 17.18 4.09 5.14
N VAL A 363 16.64 3.31 6.08
CA VAL A 363 16.08 3.83 7.33
C VAL A 363 17.22 4.35 8.20
N VAL A 364 17.05 5.55 8.75
CA VAL A 364 18.09 6.26 9.51
C VAL A 364 17.88 6.07 11.01
N GLN A 365 16.62 6.16 11.47
CA GLN A 365 16.19 5.82 12.82
C GLN A 365 14.81 5.13 12.77
N GLU A 366 14.49 4.37 13.81
CA GLU A 366 13.15 3.79 14.00
C GLU A 366 12.75 3.87 15.49
N SER A 367 11.45 4.03 15.74
CA SER A 367 10.80 3.86 17.06
C SER A 367 9.94 2.60 17.03
N SER A 368 9.16 2.31 18.09
CA SER A 368 8.20 1.20 18.09
C SER A 368 7.25 1.25 16.89
N ASP A 369 6.81 2.46 16.53
CA ASP A 369 5.68 2.67 15.63
C ASP A 369 5.98 3.53 14.39
N LEU A 370 7.15 4.17 14.28
CA LEU A 370 7.54 5.03 13.15
C LEU A 370 8.95 4.72 12.60
N LEU A 371 9.11 4.79 11.27
CA LEU A 371 10.39 4.76 10.55
C LEU A 371 10.75 6.18 10.09
N TYR A 372 11.99 6.61 10.35
CA TYR A 372 12.52 7.92 9.99
C TYR A 372 13.58 7.77 8.89
N GLN A 373 13.36 8.41 7.74
CA GLN A 373 14.11 8.11 6.52
C GLN A 373 14.14 9.30 5.54
N TYR A 374 15.09 9.25 4.60
CA TYR A 374 15.33 10.30 3.60
C TYR A 374 14.96 9.87 2.16
N CYS A 375 13.96 9.00 1.98
CA CYS A 375 13.39 8.76 0.65
C CYS A 375 12.63 10.01 0.23
N ASP A 376 13.09 10.64 -0.86
CA ASP A 376 12.48 11.82 -1.45
C ASP A 376 10.98 11.67 -1.70
N ALA A 377 10.20 12.65 -1.29
CA ALA A 377 8.75 12.65 -1.42
C ALA A 377 8.21 14.01 -1.84
N ARG A 378 6.95 14.01 -2.27
CA ARG A 378 6.15 15.22 -2.50
C ARG A 378 4.72 14.97 -2.04
N ALA A 379 3.92 16.03 -1.96
CA ALA A 379 2.48 15.93 -1.76
C ALA A 379 1.88 14.84 -2.69
N GLY A 380 1.04 13.96 -2.13
CA GLY A 380 0.49 12.80 -2.83
C GLY A 380 1.29 11.50 -2.73
N SER A 381 2.55 11.50 -2.27
CA SER A 381 3.25 10.28 -1.87
C SER A 381 2.60 9.61 -0.64
N SER A 382 1.96 10.40 0.22
CA SER A 382 1.20 9.99 1.41
C SER A 382 0.28 8.80 1.16
N GLY A 383 0.32 7.83 2.06
CA GLY A 383 -0.36 6.54 1.98
C GLY A 383 0.34 5.47 1.13
N ALA A 384 1.46 5.77 0.45
CA ALA A 384 2.20 4.76 -0.29
C ALA A 384 2.72 3.63 0.63
N GLY A 385 2.61 2.38 0.18
CA GLY A 385 3.09 1.23 0.95
C GLY A 385 4.61 1.14 0.94
N VAL A 386 5.21 1.17 2.13
CA VAL A 386 6.64 0.97 2.35
C VAL A 386 6.91 -0.53 2.52
N TYR A 387 7.77 -1.07 1.65
CA TYR A 387 8.06 -2.49 1.60
C TYR A 387 9.57 -2.77 1.55
N VAL A 388 9.94 -3.96 2.03
CA VAL A 388 11.31 -4.49 1.96
C VAL A 388 11.34 -5.81 1.20
N ARG A 389 12.54 -6.29 0.89
CA ARG A 389 12.78 -7.52 0.14
C ARG A 389 13.69 -8.45 0.95
N LEU A 390 13.11 -9.49 1.54
CA LEU A 390 13.83 -10.51 2.32
C LEU A 390 13.63 -11.91 1.70
N ARG A 391 14.46 -12.87 2.12
CA ARG A 391 14.34 -14.28 1.69
C ARG A 391 13.24 -14.98 2.48
N ASP A 392 12.40 -15.73 1.80
CA ASP A 392 11.33 -16.52 2.40
C ASP A 392 11.84 -17.95 2.71
N PRO A 393 12.03 -18.32 3.99
CA PRO A 393 12.50 -19.66 4.35
C PRO A 393 11.47 -20.75 4.08
N SER A 394 10.17 -20.42 4.02
CA SER A 394 9.10 -21.39 3.73
C SER A 394 9.13 -21.87 2.27
N GLN A 395 9.68 -21.08 1.35
CA GLN A 395 9.72 -21.38 -0.08
C GLN A 395 11.00 -22.10 -0.53
N ARG A 396 11.77 -22.68 0.41
CA ARG A 396 12.94 -23.53 0.09
C ARG A 396 12.51 -24.76 -0.72
N GLY A 397 12.92 -24.82 -1.99
CA GLY A 397 12.76 -25.99 -2.86
C GLY A 397 11.59 -25.96 -3.85
N LEU A 398 10.64 -25.02 -3.74
CA LEU A 398 9.44 -24.98 -4.61
C LEU A 398 9.71 -24.71 -6.10
N ASN A 399 10.92 -24.28 -6.47
CA ASN A 399 11.38 -24.19 -7.87
C ASN A 399 12.87 -24.55 -7.95
N ALA A 400 13.23 -25.78 -7.57
CA ALA A 400 14.51 -26.35 -7.96
C ALA A 400 14.46 -26.69 -9.47
N GLY A 401 14.93 -25.78 -10.32
CA GLY A 401 15.18 -26.09 -11.73
C GLY A 401 16.20 -27.24 -11.83
N LYS A 402 16.00 -28.16 -12.80
CA LYS A 402 16.96 -29.24 -13.06
C LYS A 402 18.25 -28.67 -13.67
N GLY A 403 19.18 -28.28 -12.81
CA GLY A 403 20.54 -27.90 -13.16
C GLY A 403 21.49 -28.47 -12.12
N GLU A 404 22.48 -29.23 -12.56
CA GLU A 404 23.46 -29.84 -11.67
C GLU A 404 24.54 -28.82 -11.30
N GLY A 405 24.68 -28.56 -10.00
CA GLY A 405 25.51 -27.46 -9.49
C GLY A 405 25.10 -27.08 -8.06
N LYS A 406 25.48 -27.90 -7.07
CA LYS A 406 25.09 -27.72 -5.67
C LYS A 406 25.76 -26.50 -5.00
N THR A 407 25.21 -25.31 -5.21
CA THR A 407 25.29 -24.22 -4.22
C THR A 407 24.05 -24.23 -3.31
N ARG A 408 24.10 -23.50 -2.19
CA ARG A 408 23.16 -23.67 -1.06
C ARG A 408 21.68 -23.45 -1.46
N ARG A 409 20.77 -24.22 -0.86
CA ARG A 409 19.31 -24.12 -1.05
C ARG A 409 18.71 -22.87 -0.40
N GLU A 410 18.94 -21.71 -1.00
CA GLU A 410 18.46 -20.43 -0.47
C GLU A 410 16.95 -20.22 -0.67
N GLY A 411 16.33 -19.45 0.24
CA GLY A 411 14.90 -19.13 0.20
C GLY A 411 14.58 -18.07 -0.87
N ARG A 412 13.39 -18.15 -1.48
CA ARG A 412 12.97 -17.21 -2.53
C ARG A 412 12.87 -15.79 -1.99
N TRP A 413 13.46 -14.81 -2.67
CA TRP A 413 13.22 -13.40 -2.37
C TRP A 413 11.75 -13.02 -2.59
N THR A 414 11.07 -12.55 -1.55
CA THR A 414 9.71 -12.01 -1.62
C THR A 414 9.69 -10.56 -1.12
N ARG A 415 8.64 -9.82 -1.47
CA ARG A 415 8.40 -8.45 -1.00
C ARG A 415 7.13 -8.43 -0.16
N LYS A 416 7.18 -7.84 1.03
CA LYS A 416 6.04 -7.61 1.90
C LYS A 416 6.03 -6.15 2.38
N VAL A 417 4.84 -5.57 2.55
CA VAL A 417 4.64 -4.23 3.11
C VAL A 417 4.93 -4.29 4.62
N ILE A 418 5.77 -3.38 5.10
CA ILE A 418 6.13 -3.24 6.53
C ILE A 418 5.71 -1.89 7.11
N GLY A 419 5.21 -0.97 6.28
CA GLY A 419 4.77 0.35 6.74
C GLY A 419 3.95 1.14 5.73
N VAL A 420 3.43 2.28 6.17
CA VAL A 420 2.66 3.24 5.37
C VAL A 420 3.39 4.58 5.40
N PHE A 421 3.75 5.12 4.24
CA PHE A 421 4.37 6.44 4.15
C PHE A 421 3.36 7.51 4.60
N SER A 422 3.66 8.23 5.67
CA SER A 422 2.81 9.32 6.18
C SER A 422 3.10 10.60 5.39
N GLY A 423 4.28 11.16 5.57
CA GLY A 423 4.62 12.45 4.99
C GLY A 423 6.02 12.93 5.37
N HIS A 424 6.09 14.22 5.67
CA HIS A 424 7.27 14.93 6.14
C HIS A 424 6.97 15.50 7.52
N GLN A 425 7.93 15.39 8.45
CA GLN A 425 7.76 15.76 9.84
C GLN A 425 9.05 16.41 10.36
N TRP A 426 8.88 17.46 11.16
CA TRP A 426 9.93 18.05 11.98
C TRP A 426 10.02 17.27 13.29
N VAL A 427 11.25 16.90 13.65
CA VAL A 427 11.55 15.96 14.72
C VAL A 427 12.66 16.55 15.58
N ASP A 428 12.43 16.70 16.89
CA ASP A 428 13.54 16.99 17.79
C ASP A 428 14.40 15.73 18.01
N TYR A 429 15.70 15.92 17.92
CA TYR A 429 16.72 14.90 18.11
C TYR A 429 17.95 15.58 18.72
N ASP A 430 18.22 15.29 20.00
CA ASP A 430 19.38 15.79 20.74
C ASP A 430 19.40 17.33 20.84
N GLY A 431 18.22 17.91 21.15
CA GLY A 431 18.00 19.37 21.20
C GLY A 431 18.16 20.08 19.86
N ARG A 432 18.11 19.34 18.75
CA ARG A 432 18.25 19.85 17.38
C ARG A 432 17.11 19.33 16.52
N GLN A 433 16.29 20.26 16.03
CA GLN A 433 15.28 19.93 15.03
C GLN A 433 15.93 19.42 13.73
N LYS A 434 15.51 18.24 13.30
CA LYS A 434 15.82 17.62 12.02
C LYS A 434 14.53 17.34 11.28
N ASP A 435 14.53 17.54 9.97
CA ASP A 435 13.43 17.16 9.09
C ASP A 435 13.61 15.74 8.57
N TYR A 436 12.59 14.90 8.70
CA TYR A 436 12.56 13.53 8.17
C TYR A 436 11.29 13.31 7.34
N ASN A 437 11.35 12.38 6.39
CA ASN A 437 10.12 11.77 5.89
C ASN A 437 9.81 10.54 6.77
N VAL A 438 8.55 10.37 7.18
CA VAL A 438 8.15 9.37 8.16
C VAL A 438 7.18 8.35 7.57
N ALA A 439 7.32 7.09 7.98
CA ALA A 439 6.38 6.03 7.66
C ALA A 439 5.95 5.27 8.92
N VAL A 440 4.64 5.02 9.06
CA VAL A 440 4.07 4.23 10.16
C VAL A 440 4.49 2.77 10.00
N ARG A 441 5.10 2.19 11.04
CA ARG A 441 5.45 0.76 11.12
C ARG A 441 4.19 -0.09 11.28
N ILE A 442 4.16 -1.23 10.60
CA ILE A 442 3.21 -2.30 10.87
C ILE A 442 3.81 -3.15 12.01
N THR A 443 3.40 -2.85 13.24
CA THR A 443 3.67 -3.67 14.43
C THR A 443 2.77 -4.92 14.45
N PRO A 444 3.05 -5.95 15.26
CA PRO A 444 2.20 -7.16 15.31
C PRO A 444 0.73 -6.87 15.62
N ALA A 445 0.45 -5.87 16.46
CA ALA A 445 -0.92 -5.49 16.82
C ALA A 445 -1.64 -4.73 15.69
N LYS A 446 -0.93 -3.83 14.96
CA LYS A 446 -1.44 -3.19 13.73
C LYS A 446 -1.67 -4.22 12.62
N PHE A 447 -0.75 -5.17 12.44
CA PHE A 447 -0.89 -6.29 11.51
C PHE A 447 -2.15 -7.10 11.80
N ALA A 448 -2.40 -7.43 13.07
CA ALA A 448 -3.59 -8.16 13.48
C ALA A 448 -4.89 -7.41 13.13
N GLN A 449 -4.95 -6.10 13.42
CA GLN A 449 -6.11 -5.25 13.10
C GLN A 449 -6.34 -5.12 11.58
N ILE A 450 -5.27 -4.89 10.81
CA ILE A 450 -5.36 -4.81 9.35
C ILE A 450 -5.77 -6.18 8.76
N CYS A 451 -5.25 -7.28 9.31
CA CYS A 451 -5.63 -8.63 8.90
C CYS A 451 -7.10 -8.95 9.21
N HIS A 452 -7.59 -8.56 10.39
CA HIS A 452 -9.01 -8.63 10.75
C HIS A 452 -9.88 -7.90 9.72
N TRP A 453 -9.58 -6.64 9.39
CA TRP A 453 -10.33 -5.91 8.35
C TRP A 453 -10.23 -6.54 6.94
N ILE A 454 -9.14 -7.25 6.63
CA ILE A 454 -8.91 -7.93 5.34
C ILE A 454 -9.65 -9.28 5.23
N HIS A 455 -9.98 -9.93 6.36
CA HIS A 455 -10.45 -11.32 6.38
C HIS A 455 -11.74 -11.59 7.17
N GLY A 456 -12.07 -10.80 8.19
CA GLY A 456 -13.21 -10.99 9.10
C GLY A 456 -13.13 -12.20 10.04
N ASP A 457 -12.39 -13.24 9.65
CA ASP A 457 -12.05 -14.41 10.47
C ASP A 457 -10.64 -14.25 11.07
N PRO A 458 -10.50 -14.04 12.40
CA PRO A 458 -9.21 -13.86 13.06
C PRO A 458 -8.27 -15.07 12.93
N LYS A 459 -8.78 -16.30 12.73
CA LYS A 459 -7.95 -17.52 12.60
C LYS A 459 -7.01 -17.44 11.41
N ARG A 460 -7.38 -16.67 10.38
CA ARG A 460 -6.57 -16.44 9.17
C ARG A 460 -5.34 -15.55 9.42
N CYS A 461 -5.22 -14.96 10.60
CA CYS A 461 -4.14 -14.05 10.96
C CYS A 461 -3.02 -14.71 11.78
N GLN A 462 -3.13 -16.01 12.11
CA GLN A 462 -2.20 -16.73 13.00
C GLN A 462 -1.05 -17.47 12.27
N GLN A 463 -0.98 -17.42 10.93
CA GLN A 463 -0.14 -18.34 10.12
C GLN A 463 0.93 -17.67 9.25
N THR A 464 1.42 -16.48 9.61
CA THR A 464 2.30 -15.64 8.76
C THR A 464 3.78 -15.58 9.13
#